data_AF-A0A920L6G5-F1
#
_entry.id   AF-A0A920L6G5-F1
#
_cell.length_a   1.000
_cell.length_b   1.000
_cell.length_c   1.000
_cell.angle_alpha   90.00
_cell.angle_beta   90.00
_cell.angle_gamma   90.00
#
_symmetry.space_group_name_H-M   'P 1'
#
loop_
_entity.id
_entity.type
_entity.pdbx_description
1 polymer ?
#
loop_
_entity_poly.entity_id
_entity_poly.type
_entity_poly.pdbx_seq_one_letter_code
_entity_poly.pdbx_strand_id
1 'polypeptide(L)'
;MNLFIKEDFISHAGLPLTWKVECDALDENDYEALAKIVSEKMTFRDVKGIPRGGIPFEKALKKYCTYNESDPLLICDDVYTTGTSMREVYEEGAIGVVVFARNEINDDWIKAIWQMAI
;
A
#
# COMPACT_ATOMS: atom_id res chain seq x y z
N MET A 1 -6.56 4.70 17.62
CA MET A 1 -7.11 3.38 17.22
C MET A 1 -6.00 2.35 17.32
N ASN A 2 -6.31 1.06 17.36
CA ASN A 2 -5.30 0.00 17.32
C ASN A 2 -5.08 -0.43 15.87
N LEU A 3 -3.82 -0.66 15.47
CA LEU A 3 -3.49 -1.10 14.12
C LEU A 3 -4.02 -2.50 13.81
N PHE A 4 -3.95 -3.42 14.77
CA PHE A 4 -4.51 -4.76 14.64
C PHE A 4 -5.74 -4.89 15.53
N ILE A 5 -6.86 -5.26 14.94
CA ILE A 5 -8.15 -5.42 15.63
C ILE A 5 -8.62 -6.85 15.46
N LYS A 6 -8.93 -7.51 16.58
CA LYS A 6 -9.59 -8.83 16.63
C LYS A 6 -11.09 -8.61 16.82
N GLU A 7 -11.83 -8.73 15.74
CA GLU A 7 -13.27 -8.46 15.69
C GLU A 7 -13.89 -9.23 14.51
N ASP A 8 -15.09 -9.76 14.71
CA ASP A 8 -15.86 -10.39 13.65
C ASP A 8 -16.61 -9.32 12.84
N PHE A 9 -16.40 -9.27 11.54
CA PHE A 9 -17.07 -8.32 10.63
C PHE A 9 -17.24 -8.89 9.23
N ILE A 10 -18.10 -8.24 8.43
CA ILE A 10 -18.23 -8.51 7.00
C ILE A 10 -17.39 -7.49 6.25
N SER A 11 -16.42 -7.98 5.48
CA SER A 11 -15.55 -7.15 4.64
C SER A 11 -16.33 -6.41 3.55
N HIS A 12 -15.68 -5.41 2.94
CA HIS A 12 -16.23 -4.74 1.76
C HIS A 12 -16.50 -5.72 0.60
N ALA A 13 -15.75 -6.82 0.52
CA ALA A 13 -15.94 -7.89 -0.45
C ALA A 13 -17.02 -8.92 -0.03
N GLY A 14 -17.75 -8.70 1.07
CA GLY A 14 -18.80 -9.60 1.56
C GLY A 14 -18.29 -10.83 2.33
N LEU A 15 -16.98 -10.98 2.50
CA LEU A 15 -16.39 -12.11 3.23
C LEU A 15 -16.45 -11.89 4.75
N PRO A 16 -16.83 -12.90 5.56
CA PRO A 16 -16.70 -12.84 7.00
C PRO A 16 -15.23 -12.92 7.41
N LEU A 17 -14.80 -12.00 8.27
CA LEU A 17 -13.43 -11.89 8.76
C LEU A 17 -13.43 -11.73 10.27
N THR A 18 -12.39 -12.24 10.92
CA THR A 18 -12.24 -12.25 12.39
C THR A 18 -11.17 -11.27 12.90
N TRP A 19 -10.51 -10.58 11.97
CA TRP A 19 -9.52 -9.55 12.24
C TRP A 19 -9.33 -8.60 11.06
N LYS A 20 -8.90 -7.36 11.36
CA LYS A 20 -8.52 -6.35 10.37
C LYS A 20 -7.24 -5.61 10.75
N VAL A 21 -6.55 -5.12 9.73
CA VAL A 21 -5.53 -4.07 9.88
C VAL A 21 -6.23 -2.74 9.65
N GLU A 22 -6.13 -1.83 10.61
CA GLU A 22 -6.77 -0.52 10.61
C GLU A 22 -5.70 0.56 10.48
N CYS A 23 -5.37 0.94 9.25
CA CYS A 23 -4.29 1.87 8.94
C CYS A 23 -4.61 3.33 9.31
N ASP A 24 -5.85 3.64 9.69
CA ASP A 24 -6.21 4.87 10.42
C ASP A 24 -5.48 4.99 11.79
N ALA A 25 -4.91 3.90 12.29
CA ALA A 25 -4.05 3.92 13.47
C ALA A 25 -2.63 4.45 13.20
N LEU A 26 -2.19 4.52 11.94
CA LEU A 26 -0.87 5.03 11.56
C LEU A 26 -0.91 6.56 11.49
N ASP A 27 0.09 7.20 12.10
CA ASP A 27 0.26 8.65 12.04
C ASP A 27 1.20 9.10 10.91
N GLU A 28 1.40 10.41 10.79
CA GLU A 28 2.29 10.97 9.77
C GLU A 28 3.74 10.50 9.93
N ASN A 29 4.24 10.34 11.16
CA ASN A 29 5.61 9.86 11.40
C ASN A 29 5.76 8.38 11.01
N ASP A 30 4.73 7.57 11.24
CA ASP A 30 4.69 6.19 10.77
C ASP A 30 4.81 6.16 9.24
N TYR A 31 3.97 6.90 8.52
CA TYR A 31 4.04 6.98 7.06
C TYR A 31 5.38 7.52 6.55
N GLU A 32 6.01 8.43 7.28
CA GLU A 32 7.33 8.94 6.95
C GLU A 32 8.43 7.88 7.10
N ALA A 33 8.37 7.05 8.14
CA ALA A 33 9.27 5.90 8.28
C ALA A 33 9.03 4.86 7.19
N LEU A 34 7.77 4.58 6.85
CA LEU A 34 7.39 3.67 5.77
C LEU A 34 7.90 4.16 4.41
N ALA A 35 7.71 5.45 4.11
CA ALA A 35 8.19 6.07 2.88
C ALA A 35 9.72 6.00 2.80
N LYS A 36 10.41 6.21 3.93
CA LYS A 36 11.86 6.04 4.00
C LYS A 36 12.28 4.60 3.66
N ILE A 37 11.61 3.58 4.21
CA ILE A 37 11.90 2.16 3.88
C ILE A 37 11.74 1.89 2.39
N VAL A 38 10.66 2.39 1.77
CA VAL A 38 10.40 2.22 0.34
C VAL A 38 11.48 2.92 -0.50
N SER A 39 11.83 4.16 -0.15
CA SER A 39 12.84 4.95 -0.88
C SER A 39 14.23 4.31 -0.93
N GLU A 40 14.56 3.44 0.04
CA GLU A 40 15.85 2.73 0.07
C GLU A 40 15.88 1.50 -0.84
N LYS A 41 14.71 1.06 -1.33
CA LYS A 41 14.54 -0.20 -2.06
C LYS A 41 13.98 0.00 -3.47
N MET A 42 13.34 1.12 -3.72
CA MET A 42 12.58 1.39 -4.93
C MET A 42 12.89 2.80 -5.45
N THR A 43 13.06 2.91 -6.77
CA THR A 43 13.20 4.18 -7.49
C THR A 43 11.93 4.41 -8.30
N PHE A 44 11.38 5.63 -8.24
CA PHE A 44 10.13 5.97 -8.92
C PHE A 44 10.08 7.45 -9.29
N ARG A 45 9.48 7.74 -10.46
CA ARG A 45 9.37 9.11 -10.99
C ARG A 45 8.36 9.96 -10.26
N ASP A 46 7.25 9.32 -9.89
CA ASP A 46 6.12 9.91 -9.19
C ASP A 46 5.36 8.82 -8.44
N VAL A 47 4.46 9.20 -7.55
CA VAL A 47 3.62 8.30 -6.75
C VAL A 47 2.15 8.69 -6.82
N LYS A 48 1.27 7.67 -6.87
CA LYS A 48 -0.18 7.79 -6.78
C LYS A 48 -0.74 6.85 -5.71
N GLY A 49 -1.46 7.40 -4.75
CA GLY A 49 -2.17 6.65 -3.72
C GLY A 49 -3.54 6.17 -4.21
N ILE A 50 -3.91 4.95 -3.85
CA ILE A 50 -5.30 4.51 -3.94
C ILE A 50 -6.16 5.43 -3.06
N PRO A 51 -7.32 5.94 -3.56
CA PRO A 51 -8.14 6.85 -2.78
C PRO A 51 -8.50 6.32 -1.38
N ARG A 52 -8.43 7.22 -0.39
CA ARG A 52 -8.56 6.97 1.06
C ARG A 52 -7.32 6.35 1.69
N GLY A 53 -7.11 5.04 1.52
CA GLY A 53 -6.05 4.31 2.23
C GLY A 53 -4.63 4.71 1.82
N GLY A 54 -4.39 4.85 0.51
CA GLY A 54 -3.07 5.19 -0.03
C GLY A 54 -2.67 6.66 0.05
N ILE A 55 -3.58 7.59 0.35
CA ILE A 55 -3.31 9.05 0.27
C ILE A 55 -2.28 9.54 1.31
N PRO A 56 -2.35 9.15 2.60
CA PRO A 56 -1.32 9.51 3.56
C PRO A 56 0.06 8.97 3.15
N PHE A 57 0.09 7.76 2.58
CA PHE A 57 1.33 7.14 2.14
C PHE A 57 1.91 7.82 0.90
N GLU A 58 1.07 8.19 -0.07
CA GLU A 58 1.45 8.99 -1.25
C GLU A 58 2.11 10.30 -0.80
N LYS A 59 1.49 11.02 0.15
CA LYS A 59 2.00 12.29 0.66
C LYS A 59 3.43 12.13 1.22
N ALA A 60 3.68 11.09 2.01
CA ALA A 60 5.00 10.81 2.59
C ALA A 60 6.03 10.39 1.52
N LEU A 61 5.61 9.60 0.53
CA LEU A 61 6.47 9.14 -0.57
C LEU A 61 6.85 10.26 -1.55
N LYS A 62 6.04 11.31 -1.68
CA LYS A 62 6.19 12.35 -2.71
C LYS A 62 7.56 13.04 -2.73
N LYS A 63 8.22 13.18 -1.57
CA LYS A 63 9.55 13.81 -1.46
C LYS A 63 10.71 12.93 -1.96
N TYR A 64 10.46 11.65 -2.23
CA TYR A 64 11.44 10.71 -2.76
C TYR A 64 11.31 10.49 -4.27
N CYS A 65 10.33 11.12 -4.92
CA CYS A 65 10.16 11.07 -6.36
C CYS A 65 11.40 11.63 -7.09
N THR A 66 11.87 10.90 -8.11
CA THR A 66 13.02 11.35 -8.92
C THR A 66 12.63 12.40 -9.95
N TYR A 67 11.34 12.45 -10.33
CA TYR A 67 10.81 13.24 -11.45
C TYR A 67 11.46 12.94 -12.81
N ASN A 68 12.21 11.84 -12.92
CA ASN A 68 12.80 11.39 -14.17
C ASN A 68 11.80 10.50 -14.91
N GLU A 69 11.40 10.90 -16.12
CA GLU A 69 10.37 10.19 -16.90
C GLU A 69 10.72 8.73 -17.22
N SER A 70 12.01 8.36 -17.19
CA SER A 70 12.47 6.98 -17.40
C SER A 70 12.24 6.05 -16.20
N ASP A 71 12.02 6.60 -15.00
CA ASP A 71 11.75 5.81 -13.81
C ASP A 71 10.24 5.45 -13.75
N PRO A 72 9.87 4.30 -13.15
CA PRO A 72 8.48 3.87 -13.15
C PRO A 72 7.59 4.76 -12.27
N LEU A 73 6.28 4.78 -12.58
CA LEU A 73 5.27 5.30 -11.66
C LEU A 73 5.11 4.33 -10.48
N LEU A 74 5.09 4.84 -9.25
CA LEU A 74 4.73 4.06 -8.07
C LEU A 74 3.24 4.21 -7.77
N ILE A 75 2.54 3.09 -7.64
CA ILE A 75 1.16 3.04 -7.12
C ILE A 75 1.25 2.53 -5.68
N CYS A 76 0.62 3.21 -4.73
CA CYS A 76 0.67 2.82 -3.32
C CYS A 76 -0.70 2.69 -2.65
N ASP A 77 -0.83 1.74 -1.73
CA ASP A 77 -1.99 1.56 -0.86
C ASP A 77 -1.57 1.18 0.56
N ASP A 78 -2.47 1.28 1.53
CA ASP A 78 -2.20 0.88 2.90
C ASP A 78 -2.36 -0.64 3.09
N VAL A 79 -3.46 -1.24 2.62
CA VAL A 79 -3.80 -2.63 2.85
C VAL A 79 -4.21 -3.35 1.57
N TYR A 80 -3.42 -4.35 1.18
CA TYR A 80 -3.77 -5.32 0.14
C TYR A 80 -4.63 -6.46 0.70
N THR A 81 -5.81 -6.65 0.09
CA THR A 81 -6.72 -7.77 0.37
C THR A 81 -6.77 -8.73 -0.82
N THR A 82 -7.56 -8.40 -1.84
CA THR A 82 -7.66 -9.15 -3.10
C THR A 82 -6.75 -8.56 -4.18
N GLY A 83 -6.29 -7.32 -4.03
CA GLY A 83 -5.54 -6.57 -5.04
C GLY A 83 -6.40 -5.84 -6.08
N THR A 84 -7.73 -5.87 -5.96
CA THR A 84 -8.63 -5.25 -6.94
C THR A 84 -8.37 -3.75 -7.10
N SER A 85 -8.24 -3.00 -5.99
CA SER A 85 -7.98 -1.55 -6.02
C SER A 85 -6.70 -1.20 -6.78
N MET A 86 -5.62 -1.93 -6.53
CA MET A 86 -4.33 -1.75 -7.20
C MET A 86 -4.43 -1.99 -8.71
N ARG A 87 -5.11 -3.07 -9.12
CA ARG A 87 -5.30 -3.42 -10.54
C ARG A 87 -6.18 -2.42 -11.29
N GLU A 88 -7.19 -1.87 -10.65
CA GLU A 88 -8.10 -0.89 -11.27
C GLU A 88 -7.38 0.40 -11.69
N VAL A 89 -6.29 0.76 -11.01
CA VAL A 89 -5.51 1.97 -11.31
C VAL A 89 -4.17 1.69 -11.99
N TYR A 90 -3.91 0.42 -12.35
CA TYR A 90 -2.64 0.03 -12.96
C TYR A 90 -2.40 0.78 -14.27
N GLU A 91 -1.18 1.27 -14.42
CA GLU A 91 -0.66 1.87 -15.65
C GLU A 91 0.50 1.01 -16.17
N GLU A 92 0.62 0.86 -17.49
CA GLU A 92 1.68 0.04 -18.08
C GLU A 92 3.07 0.49 -17.62
N GLY A 93 3.85 -0.44 -17.06
CA GLY A 93 5.20 -0.19 -16.54
C GLY A 93 5.22 0.41 -15.13
N ALA A 94 4.07 0.60 -14.48
CA ALA A 94 4.02 0.98 -13.07
C ALA A 94 4.48 -0.15 -12.16
N ILE A 95 5.01 0.23 -10.99
CA ILE A 95 5.32 -0.67 -9.88
C ILE A 95 4.40 -0.34 -8.70
N GLY A 96 4.10 -1.34 -7.88
CA GLY A 96 3.14 -1.24 -6.79
C GLY A 96 3.78 -1.51 -5.44
N VAL A 97 3.39 -0.75 -4.41
CA VAL A 97 3.76 -1.04 -3.02
C VAL A 97 2.56 -0.91 -2.09
N VAL A 98 2.39 -1.86 -1.18
CA VAL A 98 1.42 -1.77 -0.09
C VAL A 98 2.10 -1.87 1.27
N VAL A 99 1.55 -1.22 2.30
CA VAL A 99 2.10 -1.35 3.65
C VAL A 99 1.90 -2.78 4.15
N PHE A 100 0.65 -3.24 4.16
CA PHE A 100 0.29 -4.58 4.61
C PHE A 100 -0.40 -5.39 3.52
N ALA A 101 -0.02 -6.64 3.35
CA ALA A 101 -0.77 -7.62 2.55
C ALA A 101 -1.32 -8.71 3.45
N ARG A 102 -2.66 -8.87 3.43
CA ARG A 102 -3.36 -9.89 4.22
C ARG A 102 -3.28 -11.29 3.64
N ASN A 103 -3.03 -11.38 2.33
CA ASN A 103 -2.91 -12.62 1.60
C ASN A 103 -1.62 -12.60 0.79
N GLU A 104 -1.26 -13.74 0.20
CA GLU A 104 -0.20 -13.80 -0.79
C GLU A 104 -0.50 -12.87 -1.98
N ILE A 105 0.48 -12.06 -2.35
CA ILE A 105 0.43 -11.23 -3.55
C ILE A 105 0.82 -12.11 -4.74
N ASN A 106 -0.06 -12.20 -5.73
CA ASN A 106 0.18 -12.96 -6.95
C ASN A 106 0.59 -12.07 -8.14
N ASP A 107 0.35 -10.75 -8.04
CA ASP A 107 0.74 -9.77 -9.05
C ASP A 107 2.25 -9.50 -8.94
N ASP A 108 2.99 -9.72 -10.01
CA ASP A 108 4.45 -9.60 -10.07
C ASP A 108 4.97 -8.17 -9.83
N TRP A 109 4.17 -7.18 -10.22
CA TRP A 109 4.44 -5.75 -10.11
C TRP A 109 4.13 -5.15 -8.73
N ILE A 110 3.45 -5.88 -7.84
CA ILE A 110 3.10 -5.40 -6.50
C ILE A 110 4.04 -6.02 -5.45
N LYS A 111 4.52 -5.20 -4.52
CA LYS A 111 5.28 -5.63 -3.33
C LYS A 111 4.57 -5.19 -2.05
N ALA A 112 4.78 -5.92 -0.96
CA ALA A 112 4.35 -5.51 0.38
C ALA A 112 5.55 -5.24 1.27
N ILE A 113 5.44 -4.26 2.17
CA ILE A 113 6.40 -4.10 3.26
C ILE A 113 6.25 -5.26 4.24
N TRP A 114 5.00 -5.61 4.59
CA TRP A 114 4.68 -6.79 5.39
C TRP A 114 3.60 -7.63 4.73
N GLN A 115 3.86 -8.94 4.56
CA GLN A 115 2.90 -9.90 4.04
C GLN A 115 2.57 -10.96 5.10
N MET A 116 1.27 -11.13 5.39
CA MET A 116 0.73 -12.08 6.36
C MET A 116 0.25 -13.35 5.64
N ALA A 117 1.17 -14.09 5.01
CA ALA A 117 0.87 -15.30 4.23
C ALA A 117 1.36 -16.59 4.93
N ILE A 118 1.29 -16.63 6.26
CA ILE A 118 1.74 -17.76 7.10
C ILE A 118 0.71 -18.88 7.19
#